data_AF-A7U4S5-F1
#
_entry.id   AF-A7U4S5-F1
#
_cell.length_a   1.000
_cell.length_b   1.000
_cell.length_c   1.000
_cell.angle_alpha   90.00
_cell.angle_beta   90.00
_cell.angle_gamma   90.00
#
_symmetry.space_group_name_H-M   'P 1'
#
loop_
_entity.id
_entity.type
_entity.pdbx_description
1 polymer ?
#
loop_
_entity_poly.entity_id
_entity_poly.type
_entity_poly.pdbx_seq_one_letter_code
_entity_poly.pdbx_strand_id
1 'polypeptide(L)'
;LRLTFHDAIAFSPALQAQGQFGGGGADGSIAIFSDIETTFQANVGLDEVVASQKPFLERSNMTAADFIQFAGAVGASNCPGAPQLNAFIGRVDATQPAPDGLVPEPFDDVDTILARFADAGDFDELETVWFLIAHSVAAQNDIDPTIPRAPFDSTPSVMDGQFFIETQLRGVLFPGQVTWLGGIQGTTESPLEGEFRLQSDHDLARDSRTA
;
A
#
# COMPACT_ATOMS: atom_id res chain seq x y z
N LEU A 1 7.81 -3.29 -1.82
CA LEU A 1 6.61 -3.09 -2.66
C LEU A 1 5.72 -1.99 -2.09
N ARG A 2 5.17 -2.12 -0.86
CA ARG A 2 4.35 -1.08 -0.19
C ARG A 2 4.88 0.36 -0.33
N LEU A 3 6.16 0.61 0.00
CA LEU A 3 6.75 1.95 -0.07
C LEU A 3 6.61 2.63 -1.45
N THR A 4 6.58 1.86 -2.55
CA THR A 4 6.39 2.44 -3.90
C THR A 4 5.01 3.06 -4.08
N PHE A 5 3.97 2.46 -3.50
CA PHE A 5 2.60 2.97 -3.55
C PHE A 5 2.48 4.24 -2.69
N HIS A 6 2.97 4.20 -1.46
CA HIS A 6 2.85 5.31 -0.52
C HIS A 6 3.64 6.57 -0.96
N ASP A 7 4.75 6.38 -1.67
CA ASP A 7 5.44 7.47 -2.39
C ASP A 7 4.58 7.96 -3.57
N ALA A 8 4.22 7.06 -4.48
CA ALA A 8 3.64 7.44 -5.77
C ALA A 8 2.20 7.98 -5.71
N ILE A 9 1.35 7.44 -4.84
CA ILE A 9 -0.09 7.78 -4.79
C ILE A 9 -0.33 9.17 -4.17
N ALA A 10 0.67 9.72 -3.48
CA ALA A 10 0.64 11.02 -2.84
C ALA A 10 0.80 12.16 -3.89
N PHE A 11 -0.15 12.22 -4.81
CA PHE A 11 -0.24 13.17 -5.92
C PHE A 11 -1.70 13.52 -6.20
N SER A 12 -2.06 14.80 -6.19
CA SER A 12 -3.44 15.26 -6.38
C SER A 12 -3.53 16.47 -7.32
N PRO A 13 -3.90 16.23 -8.59
CA PRO A 13 -4.35 17.27 -9.52
C PRO A 13 -5.53 18.09 -8.98
N ALA A 14 -6.46 17.49 -8.23
CA ALA A 14 -7.58 18.21 -7.63
C ALA A 14 -7.12 19.28 -6.62
N LEU A 15 -6.13 18.99 -5.77
CA LEU A 15 -5.53 20.00 -4.88
C LEU A 15 -4.78 21.08 -5.66
N GLN A 16 -4.03 20.68 -6.71
CA GLN A 16 -3.33 21.63 -7.58
C GLN A 16 -4.29 22.61 -8.28
N ALA A 17 -5.45 22.12 -8.74
CA ALA A 17 -6.50 22.95 -9.34
C ALA A 17 -7.10 23.96 -8.35
N GLN A 18 -7.01 23.70 -7.05
CA GLN A 18 -7.41 24.61 -5.98
C GLN A 18 -6.29 25.56 -5.54
N GLY A 19 -5.13 25.54 -6.22
CA GLY A 19 -3.97 26.37 -5.90
C GLY A 19 -3.18 25.87 -4.69
N GLN A 20 -3.37 24.62 -4.27
CA GLN A 20 -2.63 23.98 -3.19
C GLN A 20 -1.55 23.05 -3.75
N PHE A 21 -0.49 22.80 -2.98
CA PHE A 21 0.47 21.75 -3.34
C PHE A 21 -0.20 20.39 -3.14
N GLY A 22 -0.29 19.58 -4.20
CA GLY A 22 -0.96 18.29 -4.19
C GLY A 22 -0.04 17.09 -4.01
N GLY A 23 1.23 17.29 -3.63
CA GLY A 23 2.25 16.23 -3.67
C GLY A 23 2.85 16.05 -5.07
N GLY A 24 4.04 15.43 -5.13
CA GLY A 24 4.78 15.23 -6.38
C GLY A 24 4.70 13.82 -6.95
N GLY A 25 4.01 12.90 -6.27
CA GLY A 25 3.87 11.51 -6.69
C GLY A 25 5.16 10.73 -6.47
N ALA A 26 5.60 9.95 -7.46
CA ALA A 26 6.82 9.16 -7.35
C ALA A 26 8.07 10.07 -7.43
N ASP A 27 8.34 10.82 -6.37
CA ASP A 27 9.41 11.82 -6.25
C ASP A 27 10.31 11.57 -5.02
N GLY A 28 10.09 10.47 -4.31
CA GLY A 28 10.88 10.08 -3.15
C GLY A 28 10.62 10.90 -1.89
N SER A 29 9.55 11.71 -1.87
CA SER A 29 9.22 12.59 -0.75
C SER A 29 9.14 11.83 0.57
N ILE A 30 8.57 10.61 0.56
CA ILE A 30 8.41 9.79 1.77
C ILE A 30 9.74 9.38 2.40
N ALA A 31 10.82 9.28 1.62
CA ALA A 31 12.16 8.99 2.13
C ALA A 31 12.96 10.26 2.46
N ILE A 32 12.77 11.33 1.68
CA ILE A 32 13.48 12.62 1.88
C ILE A 32 12.93 13.36 3.10
N PHE A 33 11.62 13.37 3.27
CA PHE A 33 10.88 14.01 4.34
C PHE A 33 10.26 12.97 5.29
N SER A 34 11.01 11.91 5.58
CA SER A 34 10.54 10.79 6.39
C SER A 34 10.03 11.22 7.76
N ASP A 35 10.69 12.18 8.40
CA ASP A 35 10.30 12.72 9.71
C ASP A 35 8.92 13.42 9.72
N ILE A 36 8.34 13.67 8.54
CA ILE A 36 7.00 14.21 8.33
C ILE A 36 6.08 13.11 7.81
N GLU A 37 6.37 12.56 6.64
CA GLU A 37 5.40 11.71 5.92
C GLU A 37 5.17 10.36 6.59
N THR A 38 6.17 9.77 7.27
CA THR A 38 5.97 8.50 7.98
C THR A 38 5.25 8.69 9.33
N THR A 39 4.90 9.93 9.70
CA THR A 39 4.07 10.23 10.87
C THR A 39 2.58 10.26 10.54
N PHE A 40 2.22 10.29 9.25
CA PHE A 40 0.83 10.20 8.79
C PHE A 40 0.26 8.83 9.11
N GLN A 41 -1.03 8.77 9.47
CA GLN A 41 -1.68 7.55 9.92
C GLN A 41 -1.63 6.44 8.85
N ALA A 42 -1.89 6.78 7.59
CA ALA A 42 -1.81 5.84 6.48
C ALA A 42 -0.38 5.27 6.25
N ASN A 43 0.67 5.97 6.69
CA ASN A 43 2.06 5.61 6.47
C ASN A 43 2.72 4.86 7.64
N VAL A 44 1.97 4.51 8.68
CA VAL A 44 2.48 3.78 9.85
C VAL A 44 3.30 2.54 9.43
N GLY A 45 4.46 2.36 10.07
CA GLY A 45 5.40 1.26 9.83
C GLY A 45 6.35 1.46 8.65
N LEU A 46 6.23 2.54 7.86
CA LEU A 46 7.15 2.80 6.74
C LEU A 46 8.45 3.50 7.15
N ASP A 47 8.51 4.08 8.35
CA ASP A 47 9.72 4.62 8.95
C ASP A 47 10.83 3.56 9.05
N GLU A 48 10.50 2.34 9.50
CA GLU A 48 11.45 1.22 9.53
C GLU A 48 11.96 0.85 8.14
N VAL A 49 11.08 0.85 7.14
CA VAL A 49 11.44 0.52 5.75
C VAL A 49 12.37 1.58 5.18
N VAL A 50 12.04 2.86 5.33
CA VAL A 50 12.89 3.98 4.90
C VAL A 50 14.25 3.92 5.58
N ALA A 51 14.28 3.71 6.91
CA ALA A 51 15.51 3.60 7.67
C ALA A 51 16.39 2.41 7.21
N SER A 52 15.77 1.27 6.89
CA SER A 52 16.48 0.08 6.39
C SER A 52 17.09 0.29 4.99
N GLN A 53 16.44 1.10 4.15
CA GLN A 53 16.88 1.38 2.78
C GLN A 53 17.93 2.49 2.69
N LYS A 54 17.92 3.44 3.64
CA LYS A 54 18.79 4.62 3.65
C LYS A 54 20.29 4.32 3.40
N PRO A 55 20.94 3.32 4.04
CA PRO A 55 22.35 3.04 3.79
C PRO A 55 22.65 2.56 2.36
N PHE A 56 21.67 1.96 1.69
CA PHE A 56 21.81 1.51 0.30
C PHE A 56 21.57 2.66 -0.67
N LEU A 57 20.58 3.51 -0.41
CA LEU A 57 20.35 4.74 -1.15
C LEU A 57 21.61 5.62 -1.15
N GLU A 58 22.20 5.88 0.02
CA GLU A 58 23.42 6.69 0.18
C GLU A 58 24.63 6.14 -0.61
N ARG A 59 24.68 4.83 -0.88
CA ARG A 59 25.76 4.18 -1.64
C ARG A 59 25.47 4.02 -3.13
N SER A 60 24.21 4.15 -3.52
CA SER A 60 23.75 3.86 -4.89
C SER A 60 24.06 4.97 -5.90
N ASN A 61 24.27 6.21 -5.43
CA ASN A 61 24.28 7.43 -6.25
C ASN A 61 22.97 7.64 -7.07
N MET A 62 21.87 7.00 -6.69
CA MET A 62 20.55 7.23 -7.26
C MET A 62 19.84 8.38 -6.52
N THR A 63 18.86 9.00 -7.18
CA THR A 63 17.85 9.82 -6.49
C THR A 63 17.02 8.92 -5.57
N ALA A 64 16.49 9.47 -4.48
CA ALA A 64 15.57 8.74 -3.61
C ALA A 64 14.35 8.26 -4.40
N ALA A 65 13.84 9.13 -5.28
CA ALA A 65 12.72 8.86 -6.17
C ALA A 65 12.94 7.62 -7.06
N ASP A 66 14.09 7.50 -7.72
CA ASP A 66 14.38 6.33 -8.54
C ASP A 66 14.69 5.09 -7.70
N PHE A 67 15.36 5.27 -6.56
CA PHE A 67 15.75 4.17 -5.69
C PHE A 67 14.54 3.41 -5.14
N ILE A 68 13.50 4.10 -4.67
CA ILE A 68 12.28 3.47 -4.14
C ILE A 68 11.63 2.56 -5.19
N GLN A 69 11.47 3.08 -6.41
CA GLN A 69 10.83 2.36 -7.51
C GLN A 69 11.68 1.18 -7.99
N PHE A 70 13.00 1.36 -8.07
CA PHE A 70 13.95 0.28 -8.35
C PHE A 70 13.92 -0.82 -7.28
N ALA A 71 13.97 -0.45 -6.00
CA ALA A 71 13.90 -1.39 -4.87
C ALA A 71 12.57 -2.16 -4.85
N GLY A 72 11.47 -1.51 -5.22
CA GLY A 72 10.17 -2.17 -5.41
C GLY A 72 10.19 -3.22 -6.52
N ALA A 73 10.72 -2.87 -7.69
CA ALA A 73 10.85 -3.78 -8.83
C ALA A 73 11.75 -4.99 -8.51
N VAL A 74 12.91 -4.75 -7.90
CA VAL A 74 13.81 -5.82 -7.46
C VAL A 74 13.16 -6.68 -6.38
N GLY A 75 12.48 -6.06 -5.41
CA GLY A 75 11.76 -6.77 -4.35
C GLY A 75 10.73 -7.74 -4.91
N ALA A 76 9.88 -7.28 -5.83
CA ALA A 76 8.89 -8.12 -6.50
C ALA A 76 9.53 -9.23 -7.35
N SER A 77 10.67 -8.97 -8.00
CA SER A 77 11.36 -9.98 -8.82
C SER A 77 11.84 -11.21 -8.04
N ASN A 78 11.92 -11.11 -6.70
CA ASN A 78 12.26 -12.23 -5.83
C ASN A 78 11.05 -13.12 -5.47
N CYS A 79 9.82 -12.68 -5.78
CA CYS A 79 8.59 -13.42 -5.53
C CYS A 79 8.27 -14.31 -6.76
N PRO A 80 8.22 -15.64 -6.63
CA PRO A 80 7.75 -16.50 -7.72
C PRO A 80 6.36 -16.08 -8.19
N GLY A 81 6.14 -16.08 -9.51
CA GLY A 81 4.88 -15.64 -10.11
C GLY A 81 4.80 -14.15 -10.43
N ALA A 82 5.66 -13.32 -9.85
CA ALA A 82 5.67 -11.89 -10.14
C ALA A 82 6.03 -11.62 -11.62
N PRO A 83 5.37 -10.64 -12.26
CA PRO A 83 5.73 -10.24 -13.61
C PRO A 83 7.12 -9.59 -13.62
N GLN A 84 7.74 -9.55 -14.81
CA GLN A 84 8.93 -8.74 -15.01
C GLN A 84 8.53 -7.26 -14.97
N LEU A 85 8.71 -6.61 -13.83
CA LEU A 85 8.46 -5.18 -13.69
C LEU A 85 9.51 -4.36 -14.42
N ASN A 86 9.07 -3.23 -14.98
CA ASN A 86 9.95 -2.22 -15.55
C ASN A 86 10.50 -1.32 -14.43
N ALA A 87 11.76 -0.91 -14.56
CA ALA A 87 12.35 0.14 -13.74
C ALA A 87 12.88 1.24 -14.66
N PHE A 88 12.20 2.38 -14.67
CA PHE A 88 12.63 3.58 -15.37
C PHE A 88 13.38 4.50 -14.40
N ILE A 89 14.40 5.20 -14.91
CA ILE A 89 15.19 6.17 -14.16
C ILE A 89 14.99 7.57 -14.73
N GLY A 90 15.24 8.59 -13.92
CA GLY A 90 15.15 10.01 -14.29
C GLY A 90 14.18 10.82 -13.43
N ARG A 91 13.66 10.28 -12.32
CA ARG A 91 12.85 11.06 -11.39
C ARG A 91 13.73 12.06 -10.65
N VAL A 92 13.18 13.26 -10.46
CA VAL A 92 13.81 14.32 -9.67
C VAL A 92 13.32 14.19 -8.23
N ASP A 93 14.25 14.30 -7.29
CA ASP A 93 13.94 14.26 -5.86
C ASP A 93 13.01 15.41 -5.44
N ALA A 94 12.07 15.07 -4.55
CA ALA A 94 11.09 15.97 -3.98
C ALA A 94 11.73 17.20 -3.34
N THR A 95 11.05 18.34 -3.43
CA THR A 95 11.46 19.59 -2.77
C THR A 95 10.55 20.00 -1.62
N GLN A 96 9.41 19.31 -1.45
CA GLN A 96 8.43 19.52 -0.39
C GLN A 96 7.82 18.16 0.01
N PRO A 97 7.42 17.97 1.28
CA PRO A 97 6.70 16.77 1.69
C PRO A 97 5.30 16.73 1.07
N ALA A 98 4.81 15.53 0.78
CA ALA A 98 3.44 15.34 0.34
C ALA A 98 2.42 15.76 1.43
N PRO A 99 1.24 16.29 1.05
CA PRO A 99 0.13 16.46 1.98
C PRO A 99 -0.35 15.12 2.57
N ASP A 100 -0.80 15.16 3.82
CA ASP A 100 -1.52 14.03 4.43
C ASP A 100 -2.90 13.83 3.76
N GLY A 101 -3.50 12.65 3.94
CA GLY A 101 -4.83 12.30 3.42
C GLY A 101 -4.85 11.93 1.92
N LEU A 102 -3.69 11.70 1.31
CA LEU A 102 -3.58 11.28 -0.10
C LEU A 102 -3.34 9.78 -0.28
N VAL A 103 -3.12 9.04 0.81
CA VAL A 103 -2.95 7.58 0.80
C VAL A 103 -4.21 6.94 1.40
N PRO A 104 -4.87 6.01 0.69
CA PRO A 104 -6.03 5.30 1.22
C PRO A 104 -5.76 4.55 2.53
N GLU A 105 -6.75 4.55 3.41
CA GLU A 105 -6.76 3.82 4.67
C GLU A 105 -7.63 2.56 4.58
N PRO A 106 -7.34 1.51 5.38
CA PRO A 106 -8.05 0.23 5.26
C PRO A 106 -9.53 0.28 5.70
N PHE A 107 -9.98 1.42 6.21
CA PHE A 107 -11.37 1.69 6.61
C PHE A 107 -12.06 2.75 5.75
N ASP A 108 -11.40 3.25 4.71
CA ASP A 108 -12.05 4.09 3.71
C ASP A 108 -13.11 3.26 2.95
N ASP A 109 -14.22 3.91 2.60
CA ASP A 109 -15.23 3.26 1.77
C ASP A 109 -14.78 3.16 0.30
N VAL A 110 -15.43 2.27 -0.45
CA VAL A 110 -15.09 2.00 -1.86
C VAL A 110 -15.16 3.27 -2.71
N ASP A 111 -16.12 4.17 -2.44
CA ASP A 111 -16.25 5.44 -3.17
C ASP A 111 -15.03 6.34 -2.96
N THR A 112 -14.55 6.44 -1.72
CA THR A 112 -13.37 7.23 -1.35
C THR A 112 -12.11 6.66 -2.01
N ILE A 113 -11.93 5.34 -1.97
CA ILE A 113 -10.78 4.68 -2.58
C ILE A 113 -10.78 4.90 -4.10
N LEU A 114 -11.89 4.61 -4.79
CA LEU A 114 -11.98 4.79 -6.24
C LEU A 114 -11.75 6.25 -6.64
N ALA A 115 -12.31 7.22 -5.90
CA ALA A 115 -12.06 8.64 -6.15
C ALA A 115 -10.60 9.04 -5.95
N ARG A 116 -9.91 8.45 -4.96
CA ARG A 116 -8.49 8.72 -4.68
C ARG A 116 -7.59 8.20 -5.81
N PHE A 117 -7.86 6.99 -6.31
CA PHE A 117 -7.16 6.42 -7.46
C PHE A 117 -7.39 7.22 -8.75
N ALA A 118 -8.64 7.63 -9.00
CA ALA A 118 -8.98 8.49 -10.13
C ALA A 118 -8.28 9.85 -10.06
N ASP A 119 -8.25 10.52 -8.90
CA ASP A 119 -7.51 11.78 -8.75
C ASP A 119 -6.00 11.58 -8.94
N ALA A 120 -5.41 10.53 -8.35
CA ALA A 120 -3.96 10.35 -8.36
C ALA A 120 -3.37 9.99 -9.72
N GLY A 121 -4.12 9.35 -10.61
CA GLY A 121 -3.56 8.89 -11.89
C GLY A 121 -4.56 8.64 -13.00
N ASP A 122 -5.81 9.08 -12.85
CA ASP A 122 -6.91 8.72 -13.75
C ASP A 122 -7.10 7.20 -13.83
N PHE A 123 -6.80 6.49 -12.73
CA PHE A 123 -6.96 5.04 -12.64
C PHE A 123 -8.44 4.68 -12.48
N ASP A 124 -8.92 3.76 -13.31
CA ASP A 124 -10.30 3.28 -13.21
C ASP A 124 -10.49 2.23 -12.09
N GLU A 125 -11.73 1.77 -11.92
CA GLU A 125 -12.05 0.75 -10.92
C GLU A 125 -11.35 -0.60 -11.15
N LEU A 126 -11.08 -0.97 -12.41
CA LEU A 126 -10.39 -2.21 -12.75
C LEU A 126 -8.90 -2.10 -12.41
N GLU A 127 -8.27 -0.99 -12.77
CA GLU A 127 -6.88 -0.68 -12.43
C GLU A 127 -6.70 -0.64 -10.91
N THR A 128 -7.66 -0.07 -10.17
CA THR A 128 -7.66 -0.07 -8.69
C THR A 128 -7.61 -1.50 -8.14
N VAL A 129 -8.40 -2.43 -8.68
CA VAL A 129 -8.33 -3.86 -8.30
C VAL A 129 -6.98 -4.47 -8.68
N TRP A 130 -6.39 -4.10 -9.82
CA TRP A 130 -5.07 -4.60 -10.22
C TRP A 130 -3.97 -4.18 -9.25
N PHE A 131 -4.04 -2.98 -8.67
CA PHE A 131 -3.08 -2.56 -7.63
C PHE A 131 -3.07 -3.49 -6.42
N LEU A 132 -4.23 -4.07 -6.06
CA LEU A 132 -4.36 -4.96 -4.90
C LEU A 132 -3.63 -6.31 -5.06
N ILE A 133 -3.15 -6.68 -6.25
CA ILE A 133 -2.29 -7.88 -6.40
C ILE A 133 -1.04 -7.81 -5.50
N ALA A 134 -0.58 -6.59 -5.15
CA ALA A 134 0.51 -6.41 -4.21
C ALA A 134 0.23 -7.05 -2.84
N HIS A 135 -1.04 -7.22 -2.45
CA HIS A 135 -1.44 -7.89 -1.21
C HIS A 135 -1.19 -9.40 -1.22
N SER A 136 -1.00 -10.04 -2.39
CA SER A 136 -0.61 -11.45 -2.50
C SER A 136 0.81 -11.74 -1.97
N VAL A 137 1.65 -10.72 -1.83
CA VAL A 137 3.00 -10.84 -1.25
C VAL A 137 3.20 -9.87 -0.10
N ALA A 138 2.20 -9.81 0.79
CA ALA A 138 2.15 -8.83 1.87
C ALA A 138 1.64 -9.41 3.19
N ALA A 139 1.87 -8.63 4.25
CA ALA A 139 1.41 -8.88 5.59
C ALA A 139 1.27 -7.57 6.36
N GLN A 140 0.45 -7.57 7.41
CA GLN A 140 0.30 -6.44 8.31
C GLN A 140 1.24 -6.57 9.52
N ASN A 141 1.77 -5.44 10.02
CA ASN A 141 2.54 -5.40 11.27
C ASN A 141 1.86 -4.55 12.35
N ASP A 142 1.19 -3.47 11.94
CA ASP A 142 0.85 -2.37 12.85
C ASP A 142 -0.66 -2.20 13.08
N ILE A 143 -1.51 -2.89 12.29
CA ILE A 143 -2.97 -2.81 12.46
C ILE A 143 -3.37 -3.63 13.69
N ASP A 144 -2.95 -4.90 13.73
CA ASP A 144 -2.97 -5.71 14.95
C ASP A 144 -1.53 -6.03 15.37
N PRO A 145 -0.93 -5.23 16.29
CA PRO A 145 0.44 -5.43 16.73
C PRO A 145 0.62 -6.69 17.61
N THR A 146 -0.44 -7.40 17.97
CA THR A 146 -0.34 -8.68 18.71
C THR A 146 0.03 -9.86 17.80
N ILE A 147 -0.15 -9.70 16.49
CA ILE A 147 0.11 -10.71 15.45
C ILE A 147 0.85 -10.09 14.24
N PRO A 148 2.03 -9.48 14.44
CA PRO A 148 2.77 -8.88 13.35
C PRO A 148 3.15 -9.94 12.31
N ARG A 149 3.21 -9.52 11.04
CA ARG A 149 3.44 -10.36 9.85
C ARG A 149 2.30 -11.34 9.56
N ALA A 150 1.09 -11.12 10.08
CA ALA A 150 -0.09 -11.86 9.62
C ALA A 150 -0.36 -11.53 8.13
N PRO A 151 -0.30 -12.51 7.22
CA PRO A 151 -0.40 -12.28 5.78
C PRO A 151 -1.83 -12.02 5.33
N PHE A 152 -2.00 -11.45 4.13
CA PHE A 152 -3.32 -11.25 3.51
C PHE A 152 -3.79 -12.43 2.67
N ASP A 153 -2.92 -13.41 2.44
CA ASP A 153 -3.26 -14.70 1.85
C ASP A 153 -2.42 -15.83 2.44
N SER A 154 -2.70 -17.07 2.04
CA SER A 154 -1.99 -18.26 2.50
C SER A 154 -0.60 -18.46 1.87
N THR A 155 -0.20 -17.63 0.90
CA THR A 155 1.00 -17.77 0.08
C THR A 155 1.82 -16.48 -0.03
N PRO A 156 2.15 -15.77 1.08
CA PRO A 156 2.68 -14.38 1.06
C PRO A 156 4.09 -14.22 0.48
N SER A 157 4.70 -15.29 -0.03
CA SER A 157 5.99 -15.26 -0.73
C SER A 157 5.87 -15.52 -2.23
N VAL A 158 4.67 -15.82 -2.73
CA VAL A 158 4.35 -16.11 -4.13
C VAL A 158 3.33 -15.08 -4.59
N MET A 159 3.59 -14.41 -5.71
CA MET A 159 2.61 -13.50 -6.29
C MET A 159 1.68 -14.33 -7.20
N ASP A 160 0.52 -14.69 -6.68
CA ASP A 160 -0.48 -15.50 -7.36
C ASP A 160 -1.91 -14.97 -7.15
N GLY A 161 -2.92 -15.81 -7.41
CA GLY A 161 -4.33 -15.42 -7.29
C GLY A 161 -4.94 -15.69 -5.92
N GLN A 162 -4.20 -16.22 -4.94
CA GLN A 162 -4.76 -16.67 -3.66
C GLN A 162 -5.39 -15.52 -2.88
N PHE A 163 -4.76 -14.34 -2.82
CA PHE A 163 -5.36 -13.15 -2.25
C PHE A 163 -6.79 -12.88 -2.77
N PHE A 164 -7.01 -12.92 -4.09
CA PHE A 164 -8.34 -12.68 -4.67
C PHE A 164 -9.33 -13.82 -4.40
N ILE A 165 -8.86 -15.06 -4.25
CA ILE A 165 -9.70 -16.22 -3.92
C ILE A 165 -10.11 -16.17 -2.44
N GLU A 166 -9.16 -15.92 -1.55
CA GLU A 166 -9.33 -16.01 -0.10
C GLU A 166 -10.12 -14.81 0.44
N THR A 167 -9.94 -13.61 -0.11
CA THR A 167 -10.78 -12.43 0.20
C THR A 167 -12.27 -12.66 -0.13
N GLN A 168 -12.59 -13.54 -1.07
CA GLN A 168 -13.98 -13.90 -1.38
C GLN A 168 -14.61 -14.91 -0.40
N LEU A 169 -13.79 -15.66 0.35
CA LEU A 169 -14.30 -16.60 1.33
C LEU A 169 -15.03 -15.86 2.47
N ARG A 170 -16.05 -16.51 3.03
CA ARG A 170 -16.74 -16.01 4.22
C ARG A 170 -15.74 -15.90 5.38
N GLY A 171 -15.63 -14.72 5.98
CA GLY A 171 -14.89 -14.54 7.23
C GLY A 171 -15.55 -15.33 8.36
N VAL A 172 -14.73 -15.97 9.21
CA VAL A 172 -15.21 -16.81 10.32
C VAL A 172 -14.48 -16.57 11.63
N LEU A 173 -13.37 -15.82 11.61
CA LEU A 173 -12.55 -15.52 12.78
C LEU A 173 -11.74 -14.23 12.60
N PHE A 174 -11.29 -13.64 13.70
CA PHE A 174 -10.14 -12.73 13.69
C PHE A 174 -8.89 -13.52 14.08
N PRO A 175 -7.75 -13.39 13.37
CA PRO A 175 -6.53 -14.16 13.64
C PRO A 175 -5.84 -13.78 14.96
N GLY A 176 -6.09 -12.57 15.48
CA GLY A 176 -5.49 -12.02 16.70
C GLY A 176 -6.36 -12.17 17.94
N GLN A 177 -6.00 -11.46 19.01
CA GLN A 177 -6.72 -11.54 20.30
C GLN A 177 -8.08 -10.83 20.32
N VAL A 178 -8.55 -10.31 19.18
CA VAL A 178 -9.83 -9.60 19.08
C VAL A 178 -10.97 -10.59 19.25
N THR A 179 -11.43 -10.70 20.49
CA THR A 179 -12.53 -11.54 20.91
C THR A 179 -13.85 -10.80 20.71
N TRP A 180 -14.57 -11.16 19.64
CA TRP A 180 -16.04 -11.09 19.53
C TRP A 180 -16.75 -9.73 19.51
N LEU A 181 -16.04 -8.58 19.52
CA LEU A 181 -16.64 -7.25 19.34
C LEU A 181 -15.72 -6.32 18.51
N GLY A 182 -15.72 -6.50 17.17
CA GLY A 182 -15.24 -5.54 16.15
C GLY A 182 -14.14 -4.55 16.57
N GLY A 183 -12.97 -5.07 16.99
CA GLY A 183 -12.08 -4.33 17.90
C GLY A 183 -10.92 -3.55 17.28
N ILE A 184 -10.70 -3.59 15.96
CA ILE A 184 -9.63 -2.83 15.31
C ILE A 184 -10.19 -2.19 14.02
N GLN A 185 -10.09 -0.87 13.92
CA GLN A 185 -10.58 -0.11 12.76
C GLN A 185 -9.92 -0.61 11.47
N GLY A 186 -10.70 -0.79 10.40
CA GLY A 186 -10.19 -1.25 9.10
C GLY A 186 -9.92 -2.76 9.03
N THR A 187 -10.49 -3.55 9.94
CA THR A 187 -10.35 -5.01 9.94
C THR A 187 -11.70 -5.71 9.85
N THR A 188 -11.72 -6.87 9.19
CA THR A 188 -12.89 -7.76 9.16
C THR A 188 -12.48 -9.20 9.45
N GLU A 189 -13.45 -10.08 9.67
CA GLU A 189 -13.17 -11.51 9.87
C GLU A 189 -12.49 -12.10 8.62
N SER A 190 -11.41 -12.83 8.88
CA SER A 190 -10.63 -13.62 7.94
C SER A 190 -11.21 -15.04 7.80
N PRO A 191 -10.99 -15.74 6.67
CA PRO A 191 -11.51 -17.09 6.45
C PRO A 191 -10.59 -18.19 6.99
N LEU A 192 -9.30 -17.90 7.22
CA LEU A 192 -8.28 -18.88 7.62
C LEU A 192 -7.56 -18.46 8.91
N GLU A 193 -7.13 -19.44 9.70
CA GLU A 193 -6.33 -19.20 10.90
C GLU A 193 -4.98 -18.58 10.51
N GLY A 194 -4.62 -17.46 11.14
CA GLY A 194 -3.38 -16.73 10.88
C GLY A 194 -3.43 -15.74 9.71
N GLU A 195 -4.40 -15.85 8.79
CA GLU A 195 -4.63 -14.88 7.72
C GLU A 195 -5.33 -13.64 8.27
N PHE A 196 -4.95 -12.46 7.79
CA PHE A 196 -5.52 -11.17 8.15
C PHE A 196 -6.35 -10.59 7.00
N ARG A 197 -7.44 -9.88 7.30
CA ARG A 197 -8.28 -9.25 6.27
C ARG A 197 -8.56 -7.79 6.59
N LEU A 198 -8.19 -6.92 5.64
CA LEU A 198 -8.55 -5.50 5.66
C LEU A 198 -10.03 -5.32 5.30
N GLN A 199 -10.67 -4.29 5.87
CA GLN A 199 -12.04 -3.95 5.53
C GLN A 199 -12.16 -3.48 4.07
N SER A 200 -11.25 -2.61 3.61
CA SER A 200 -11.21 -2.14 2.23
C SER A 200 -11.13 -3.28 1.21
N ASP A 201 -10.26 -4.28 1.43
CA ASP A 201 -10.14 -5.45 0.55
C ASP A 201 -11.43 -6.29 0.56
N HIS A 202 -12.06 -6.46 1.73
CA HIS A 202 -13.34 -7.15 1.86
C HIS A 202 -14.46 -6.48 1.07
N ASP A 203 -14.54 -5.16 1.16
CA ASP A 203 -15.57 -4.33 0.54
C ASP A 203 -15.36 -4.23 -0.98
N LEU A 204 -14.12 -4.00 -1.44
CA LEU A 204 -13.77 -3.98 -2.87
C LEU A 204 -14.05 -5.32 -3.56
N ALA A 205 -13.83 -6.45 -2.89
CA ALA A 205 -14.16 -7.76 -3.44
C ALA A 205 -15.68 -8.00 -3.63
N ARG A 206 -16.55 -7.14 -3.08
CA ARG A 206 -18.01 -7.35 -3.04
C ARG A 206 -18.81 -6.20 -3.63
N ASP A 207 -18.19 -5.05 -3.87
CA ASP A 207 -18.83 -3.93 -4.54
C ASP A 207 -19.13 -4.26 -6.01
N SER A 208 -20.33 -3.91 -6.48
CA SER A 208 -20.79 -4.21 -7.84
C SER A 208 -19.91 -3.65 -8.97
N ARG A 209 -19.04 -2.68 -8.69
CA ARG A 209 -18.10 -2.08 -9.65
C ARG A 209 -16.81 -2.87 -9.78
N THR A 210 -16.41 -3.60 -8.73
CA THR A 210 -15.07 -4.20 -8.59
C THR A 210 -15.09 -5.71 -8.32
N ALA A 211 -16.25 -6.33 -8.09
CA ALA A 211 -16.43 -7.76 -7.80
C ALA A 211 -16.33 -8.71 -9.01
#